data_AF-A0A517NK39-F1
#
_entry.id   AF-A0A517NK39-F1
#
_cell.length_a   1.000
_cell.length_b   1.000
_cell.length_c   1.000
_cell.angle_alpha   90.00
_cell.angle_beta   90.00
_cell.angle_gamma   90.00
#
_symmetry.space_group_name_H-M   'P 1'
#
loop_
_entity.id
_entity.type
_entity.pdbx_description
1 polymer ?
#
loop_
_entity_poly.entity_id
_entity_poly.type
_entity_poly.pdbx_seq_one_letter_code
_entity_poly.pdbx_strand_id
1 'polypeptide(L)'
;MGRSDEIHREFQEILENSTPDRLSAASSITANRCNVPRFIPEGEVKTTESTTEDELEEAFLAEPRFGLDLLHTDFEDRIARFIKSRLYGIAEKNQSEAIRDIYCNTMVSLAELAKKPDFDWRDPMRIVIDIARKRVADHFRVRKRSHKQDIDGALDAIAAALSGTQVEAAWQITSEDDRARFRRVLSTAIETKLTPKEVDVASCYVDHFEEFTPNNIYGPLAARVSERTGKIETAMTVKKQWKQARAKLMRELAKNGFTFPDIEE
;
A
#
# COMPACT_ATOMS: atom_id res chain seq x y z
N MET A 1 -9.21 6.56 -12.05
CA MET A 1 -8.19 7.48 -11.50
C MET A 1 -7.25 6.65 -10.67
N GLY A 2 -5.95 6.68 -10.98
CA GLY A 2 -4.96 5.96 -10.18
C GLY A 2 -4.64 6.74 -8.91
N ARG A 3 -4.18 6.05 -7.86
CA ARG A 3 -3.71 6.65 -6.59
C ARG A 3 -2.67 7.76 -6.81
N SER A 4 -1.89 7.66 -7.88
CA SER A 4 -0.91 8.65 -8.32
C SER A 4 -1.55 9.98 -8.78
N ASP A 5 -2.70 9.91 -9.46
CA ASP A 5 -3.44 11.09 -9.93
C ASP A 5 -4.13 11.82 -8.76
N GLU A 6 -4.53 11.06 -7.74
CA GLU A 6 -5.13 11.58 -6.51
C GLU A 6 -4.10 12.33 -5.65
N ILE A 7 -2.89 11.77 -5.48
CA ILE A 7 -1.79 12.42 -4.77
C ILE A 7 -1.29 13.68 -5.52
N HIS A 8 -1.22 13.63 -6.86
CA HIS A 8 -0.84 14.80 -7.65
C HIS A 8 -1.87 15.94 -7.52
N ARG A 9 -3.17 15.60 -7.50
CA ARG A 9 -4.23 16.57 -7.23
C ARG A 9 -4.14 17.14 -5.81
N GLU A 10 -3.90 16.30 -4.81
CA GLU A 10 -3.76 16.72 -3.41
C GLU A 10 -2.57 17.68 -3.22
N PHE A 11 -1.46 17.46 -3.93
CA PHE A 11 -0.33 18.39 -3.95
C PHE A 11 -0.70 19.74 -4.60
N GLN A 12 -1.36 19.73 -5.75
CA GLN A 12 -1.83 20.96 -6.41
C GLN A 12 -2.84 21.73 -5.54
N GLU A 13 -3.74 21.02 -4.88
CA GLU A 13 -4.71 21.61 -3.96
C GLU A 13 -4.05 22.24 -2.72
N ILE A 14 -2.94 21.66 -2.22
CA ILE A 14 -2.13 22.24 -1.14
C ILE A 14 -1.43 23.53 -1.59
N LEU A 15 -0.96 23.60 -2.84
CA LEU A 15 -0.36 24.80 -3.42
C LEU A 15 -1.41 25.91 -3.58
N GLU A 16 -2.61 25.57 -4.05
CA GLU A 16 -3.71 26.50 -4.33
C GLU A 16 -4.44 27.02 -3.08
N ASN A 17 -4.65 26.19 -2.06
CA ASN A 17 -5.50 26.53 -0.90
C ASN A 17 -4.80 27.23 0.27
N SER A 18 -3.48 27.36 0.26
CA SER A 18 -2.84 28.22 1.25
C SER A 18 -2.92 29.66 0.72
N THR A 19 -3.80 30.48 1.29
CA THR A 19 -3.96 31.90 0.94
C THR A 19 -3.12 32.80 1.86
N PRO A 20 -2.79 34.02 1.40
CA PRO A 20 -1.81 34.89 2.03
C PRO A 20 -2.51 35.87 2.98
N ASP A 21 -2.18 35.77 4.26
CA ASP A 21 -2.51 36.83 5.22
C ASP A 21 -1.23 37.25 5.95
N ARG A 22 -0.51 38.20 5.32
CA ARG A 22 0.12 39.36 5.96
C ARG A 22 0.84 40.21 4.91
N LEU A 23 0.25 41.38 4.67
CA LEU A 23 0.79 42.45 3.85
C LEU A 23 2.11 43.01 4.40
N SER A 24 2.91 43.49 3.46
CA SER A 24 3.73 44.71 3.53
C SER A 24 5.03 44.65 4.32
N ALA A 25 6.13 44.31 3.63
CA ALA A 25 7.25 45.23 3.39
C ALA A 25 8.40 44.52 2.65
N ALA A 26 8.42 44.56 1.31
CA ALA A 26 9.65 44.50 0.52
C ALA A 26 9.33 44.87 -0.94
N SER A 27 9.03 46.15 -1.17
CA SER A 27 9.19 46.72 -2.50
C SER A 27 10.67 46.74 -2.85
N SER A 28 11.05 46.08 -3.93
CA SER A 28 11.70 46.71 -5.10
C SER A 28 12.62 45.74 -5.84
N ILE A 29 12.07 44.79 -6.61
CA ILE A 29 12.69 44.37 -7.88
C ILE A 29 11.59 44.29 -8.93
N THR A 30 11.38 45.44 -9.57
CA THR A 30 10.85 45.66 -10.93
C THR A 30 9.85 44.65 -11.49
N ALA A 31 8.59 45.06 -11.44
CA ALA A 31 7.57 44.65 -12.39
C ALA A 31 8.01 44.99 -13.83
N ASN A 32 7.92 44.01 -14.72
CA ASN A 32 7.64 44.28 -16.12
C ASN A 32 6.80 43.17 -16.76
N ARG A 33 5.51 43.52 -16.92
CA ARG A 33 4.58 43.14 -18.00
C ARG A 33 3.90 41.77 -17.95
N CYS A 34 2.59 41.84 -17.63
CA CYS A 34 1.56 41.05 -18.29
C CYS A 34 1.58 41.31 -19.81
N ASN A 35 1.59 40.28 -20.65
CA ASN A 35 0.56 40.01 -21.67
C ASN A 35 0.96 38.83 -22.57
N VAL A 36 0.00 37.97 -22.83
CA VAL A 36 0.06 36.91 -23.84
C VAL A 36 0.09 37.54 -25.24
N PRO A 37 0.99 37.08 -26.13
CA PRO A 37 0.55 36.76 -27.48
C PRO A 37 1.04 35.39 -27.93
N ARG A 38 0.12 34.59 -28.48
CA ARG A 38 0.43 33.50 -29.41
C ARG A 38 1.20 34.08 -30.59
N PHE A 39 2.47 33.73 -30.72
CA PHE A 39 3.19 33.66 -31.99
C PHE A 39 4.44 32.81 -31.77
N ILE A 40 4.63 31.78 -32.58
CA ILE A 40 5.88 31.02 -32.66
C ILE A 40 6.77 31.78 -33.65
N PRO A 41 7.94 32.29 -33.24
CA PRO A 41 9.06 32.43 -34.14
C PRO A 41 10.17 31.46 -33.72
N GLU A 42 10.65 30.69 -34.69
CA GLU A 42 11.88 29.93 -34.61
C GLU A 42 13.05 30.89 -34.32
N GLY A 43 13.72 30.71 -33.19
CA GLY A 43 14.89 31.52 -32.85
C GLY A 43 15.28 31.45 -31.38
N GLU A 44 16.46 30.87 -31.12
CA GLU A 44 17.22 30.87 -29.87
C GLU A 44 16.65 30.08 -28.69
N VAL A 45 17.19 28.86 -28.51
CA VAL A 45 17.22 28.17 -27.22
C VAL A 45 18.02 29.05 -26.26
N LYS A 46 17.34 29.91 -25.49
CA LYS A 46 17.89 30.42 -24.24
C LYS A 46 18.12 29.20 -23.36
N THR A 47 19.37 28.80 -23.21
CA THR A 47 19.80 27.98 -22.09
C THR A 47 19.42 28.75 -20.83
N THR A 48 18.29 28.38 -20.23
CA THR A 48 17.93 28.79 -18.88
C THR A 48 19.11 28.43 -17.99
N GLU A 49 19.77 29.45 -17.43
CA GLU A 49 20.83 29.25 -16.45
C GLU A 49 20.28 28.34 -15.35
N SER A 50 20.97 27.23 -15.10
CA SER A 50 20.53 26.26 -14.11
C SER A 50 20.65 26.88 -12.73
N THR A 51 19.52 27.05 -12.05
CA THR A 51 19.43 27.51 -10.67
C THR A 51 20.40 26.74 -9.77
N THR A 52 21.14 27.48 -8.95
CA THR A 52 22.14 26.96 -8.01
C THR A 52 21.50 26.55 -6.69
N GLU A 53 22.21 25.77 -5.87
CA GLU A 53 21.72 25.41 -4.52
C GLU A 53 21.67 26.63 -3.59
N ASP A 54 22.55 27.62 -3.78
CA ASP A 54 22.54 28.86 -2.99
C ASP A 54 21.27 29.69 -3.28
N GLU A 55 20.88 29.81 -4.55
CA GLU A 55 19.62 30.48 -4.95
C GLU A 55 18.39 29.73 -4.43
N LEU A 56 18.47 28.40 -4.32
CA LEU A 56 17.42 27.58 -3.72
C LEU A 56 17.31 27.84 -2.20
N GLU A 57 18.42 27.98 -1.49
CA GLU A 57 18.42 28.36 -0.07
C GLU A 57 17.82 29.74 0.15
N GLU A 58 18.22 30.73 -0.66
CA GLU A 58 17.66 32.08 -0.61
C GLU A 58 16.14 32.08 -0.87
N ALA A 59 15.68 31.28 -1.84
CA ALA A 59 14.27 31.11 -2.12
C ALA A 59 13.48 30.52 -0.93
N PHE A 60 14.00 29.47 -0.29
CA PHE A 60 13.35 28.88 0.89
C PHE A 60 13.35 29.81 2.11
N LEU A 61 14.40 30.61 2.29
CA LEU A 61 14.48 31.63 3.33
C LEU A 61 13.45 32.74 3.12
N ALA A 62 13.33 33.24 1.88
CA ALA A 62 12.43 34.34 1.56
C ALA A 62 10.96 33.90 1.59
N GLU A 63 10.63 32.82 0.88
CA GLU A 63 9.28 32.28 0.80
C GLU A 63 9.32 30.76 0.56
N PRO A 64 8.98 29.93 1.58
CA PRO A 64 9.08 28.48 1.46
C PRO A 64 8.31 27.86 0.29
N ARG A 65 7.23 28.50 -0.15
CA ARG A 65 6.47 28.04 -1.32
C ARG A 65 7.23 28.25 -2.63
N PHE A 66 7.80 29.43 -2.80
CA PHE A 66 8.64 29.72 -3.95
C PHE A 66 9.84 28.78 -4.00
N GLY A 67 10.44 28.49 -2.84
CA GLY A 67 11.47 27.46 -2.71
C GLY A 67 11.00 26.06 -3.15
N LEU A 68 9.78 25.63 -2.77
CA LEU A 68 9.20 24.36 -3.21
C LEU A 68 8.95 24.30 -4.72
N ASP A 69 8.45 25.38 -5.31
CA ASP A 69 8.19 25.48 -6.75
C ASP A 69 9.49 25.45 -7.56
N LEU A 70 10.52 26.16 -7.07
CA LEU A 70 11.85 26.16 -7.66
C LEU A 70 12.49 24.76 -7.59
N LEU A 71 12.31 24.08 -6.45
CA LEU A 71 12.78 22.71 -6.26
C LEU A 71 12.05 21.70 -7.18
N HIS A 72 10.76 21.91 -7.42
CA HIS A 72 9.99 21.10 -8.37
C HIS A 72 10.43 21.36 -9.82
N THR A 73 10.61 22.61 -10.21
CA THR A 73 10.85 22.97 -11.61
C THR A 73 12.29 22.69 -12.04
N ASP A 74 13.27 23.04 -11.21
CA ASP A 74 14.67 23.06 -11.63
C ASP A 74 15.47 21.85 -11.13
N PHE A 75 14.98 21.18 -10.08
CA PHE A 75 15.68 20.06 -9.44
C PHE A 75 14.94 18.73 -9.48
N GLU A 76 13.74 18.64 -10.08
CA GLU A 76 12.99 17.38 -10.24
C GLU A 76 13.87 16.27 -10.79
N ASP A 77 14.58 16.56 -11.88
CA ASP A 77 15.40 15.60 -12.61
C ASP A 77 16.51 15.02 -11.73
N ARG A 78 17.11 15.85 -10.86
CA ARG A 78 18.15 15.44 -9.92
C ARG A 78 17.58 14.53 -8.82
N ILE A 79 16.42 14.88 -8.29
CA ILE A 79 15.73 14.11 -7.23
C ILE A 79 15.24 12.77 -7.81
N ALA A 80 14.66 12.77 -9.00
CA ALA A 80 14.22 11.58 -9.71
C ALA A 80 15.39 10.63 -10.02
N ARG A 81 16.55 11.15 -10.45
CA ARG A 81 17.78 10.35 -10.63
C ARG A 81 18.26 9.75 -9.31
N PHE A 82 18.22 10.50 -8.21
CA PHE A 82 18.54 9.96 -6.89
C PHE A 82 17.59 8.80 -6.52
N ILE A 83 16.28 9.00 -6.63
CA ILE A 83 15.27 7.96 -6.35
C ILE A 83 15.52 6.73 -7.23
N LYS A 84 15.70 6.92 -8.54
CA LYS A 84 16.01 5.85 -9.49
C LYS A 84 17.27 5.06 -9.10
N SER A 85 18.34 5.74 -8.69
CA SER A 85 19.58 5.09 -8.25
C SER A 85 19.38 4.19 -7.01
N ARG A 86 18.41 4.53 -6.16
CA ARG A 86 18.07 3.76 -4.95
C ARG A 86 17.06 2.63 -5.18
N LEU A 87 16.36 2.68 -6.30
CA LEU A 87 15.45 1.61 -6.77
C LEU A 87 16.13 0.61 -7.71
N TYR A 88 17.45 0.72 -7.94
CA TYR A 88 18.18 -0.17 -8.84
C TYR A 88 18.13 -1.63 -8.34
N GLY A 89 17.89 -2.58 -9.26
CA GLY A 89 17.70 -4.01 -8.95
C GLY A 89 16.24 -4.44 -8.80
N ILE A 90 15.30 -3.52 -8.96
CA ILE A 90 13.86 -3.82 -9.01
C ILE A 90 13.45 -4.09 -10.46
N ALA A 91 13.13 -5.36 -10.79
CA ALA A 91 12.43 -5.72 -12.02
C ALA A 91 10.92 -5.45 -11.88
N GLU A 92 10.52 -4.20 -11.64
CA GLU A 92 9.10 -3.84 -11.69
C GLU A 92 8.68 -3.57 -13.12
N LYS A 93 7.51 -4.11 -13.48
CA LYS A 93 6.85 -3.85 -14.76
C LYS A 93 6.59 -2.33 -14.95
N ASN A 94 6.46 -1.59 -13.85
CA ASN A 94 6.14 -0.15 -13.81
C ASN A 94 7.11 0.66 -12.93
N GLN A 95 8.42 0.49 -13.10
CA GLN A 95 9.43 1.24 -12.33
C GLN A 95 9.26 2.78 -12.43
N SER A 96 8.76 3.28 -13.56
CA SER A 96 8.46 4.70 -13.77
C SER A 96 7.37 5.23 -12.83
N GLU A 97 6.31 4.44 -12.58
CA GLU A 97 5.23 4.81 -11.66
C GLU A 97 5.75 4.86 -10.22
N ALA A 98 6.56 3.89 -9.81
CA ALA A 98 7.16 3.88 -8.48
C ALA A 98 8.06 5.10 -8.23
N ILE A 99 8.87 5.49 -9.22
CA ILE A 99 9.69 6.71 -9.14
C ILE A 99 8.81 7.94 -8.96
N ARG A 100 7.76 8.08 -9.78
CA ARG A 100 6.82 9.21 -9.72
C ARG A 100 6.10 9.28 -8.37
N ASP A 101 5.60 8.15 -7.87
CA ASP A 101 4.89 8.09 -6.59
C ASP A 101 5.82 8.45 -5.42
N ILE A 102 7.05 7.96 -5.42
CA ILE A 102 8.04 8.32 -4.39
C ILE A 102 8.41 9.79 -4.48
N TYR A 103 8.52 10.34 -5.68
CA TYR A 103 8.78 11.77 -5.89
C TYR A 103 7.65 12.63 -5.34
N CYS A 104 6.39 12.37 -5.73
CA CYS A 104 5.23 13.13 -5.24
C CYS A 104 5.14 13.07 -3.71
N ASN A 105 5.29 11.88 -3.12
CA ASN A 105 5.26 11.72 -1.65
C ASN A 105 6.41 12.46 -0.97
N THR A 106 7.59 12.53 -1.61
CA THR A 106 8.73 13.32 -1.13
C THR A 106 8.36 14.80 -1.08
N MET A 107 7.81 15.34 -2.16
CA MET A 107 7.43 16.76 -2.26
C MET A 107 6.32 17.14 -1.28
N VAL A 108 5.30 16.29 -1.11
CA VAL A 108 4.25 16.49 -0.09
C VAL A 108 4.85 16.54 1.32
N SER A 109 5.77 15.61 1.64
CA SER A 109 6.41 15.59 2.97
C SER A 109 7.26 16.83 3.22
N LEU A 110 7.94 17.33 2.18
CA LEU A 110 8.73 18.54 2.28
C LEU A 110 7.83 19.76 2.47
N ALA A 111 6.71 19.84 1.75
CA ALA A 111 5.73 20.91 1.91
C ALA A 111 5.09 20.92 3.31
N GLU A 112 4.77 19.75 3.88
CA GLU A 112 4.31 19.63 5.27
C GLU A 112 5.39 20.05 6.27
N LEU A 113 6.64 19.69 6.00
CA LEU A 113 7.78 20.03 6.87
C LEU A 113 8.06 21.54 6.85
N ALA A 114 7.97 22.17 5.67
CA ALA A 114 8.18 23.61 5.48
C ALA A 114 7.13 24.49 6.17
N LYS A 115 5.95 23.94 6.49
CA LYS A 115 4.91 24.64 7.28
C LYS A 115 5.23 24.72 8.77
N LYS A 116 6.23 23.99 9.25
CA LYS A 116 6.57 23.95 10.69
C LYS A 116 7.37 25.18 11.11
N PRO A 117 7.15 25.72 12.31
CA PRO A 117 7.83 26.93 12.79
C PRO A 117 9.33 26.74 13.04
N ASP A 118 9.79 25.50 13.16
CA ASP A 118 11.18 25.10 13.39
C ASP A 118 11.86 24.53 12.14
N PHE A 119 11.28 24.76 10.95
CA PHE A 119 11.86 24.30 9.70
C PHE A 119 13.22 24.97 9.45
N ASP A 120 14.29 24.15 9.42
CA ASP A 120 15.61 24.57 8.99
C ASP A 120 15.65 24.60 7.47
N TRP A 121 15.71 25.80 6.89
CA TRP A 121 15.76 26.04 5.46
C TRP A 121 17.16 25.87 4.86
N ARG A 122 18.18 25.60 5.69
CA ARG A 122 19.56 25.36 5.24
C ARG A 122 19.68 23.99 4.58
N ASP A 123 20.42 23.92 3.48
CA ASP A 123 20.56 22.72 2.64
C ASP A 123 19.21 22.07 2.21
N PRO A 124 18.29 22.78 1.55
CA PRO A 124 16.98 22.22 1.15
C PRO A 124 17.14 20.97 0.27
N MET A 125 18.21 20.93 -0.54
CA MET A 125 18.56 19.76 -1.34
C MET A 125 18.93 18.53 -0.47
N ARG A 126 19.65 18.74 0.63
CA ARG A 126 19.96 17.66 1.58
C ARG A 126 18.70 17.13 2.25
N ILE A 127 17.81 18.03 2.65
CA ILE A 127 16.54 17.69 3.30
C ILE A 127 15.66 16.87 2.37
N VAL A 128 15.47 17.32 1.11
CA VAL A 128 14.64 16.57 0.15
C VAL A 128 15.23 15.20 -0.18
N ILE A 129 16.55 15.09 -0.29
CA ILE A 129 17.23 13.80 -0.50
C ILE A 129 17.05 12.86 0.70
N ASP A 130 17.12 13.38 1.92
CA ASP A 130 16.91 12.58 3.14
C ASP A 130 15.46 12.10 3.25
N ILE A 131 14.48 12.94 2.89
CA ILE A 131 13.07 12.54 2.78
C ILE A 131 12.91 11.47 1.70
N ALA A 132 13.45 11.70 0.50
CA ALA A 132 13.39 10.73 -0.61
C ALA A 132 13.98 9.39 -0.21
N ARG A 133 15.12 9.37 0.50
CA ARG A 133 15.74 8.14 1.02
C ARG A 133 14.79 7.38 1.95
N LYS A 134 14.11 8.08 2.87
CA LYS A 134 13.12 7.47 3.76
C LYS A 134 11.92 6.92 2.98
N ARG A 135 11.41 7.67 2.00
CA ARG A 135 10.29 7.25 1.15
C ARG A 135 10.64 6.01 0.31
N VAL A 136 11.86 5.92 -0.23
CA VAL A 136 12.34 4.70 -0.90
C VAL A 136 12.40 3.52 0.07
N ALA A 137 12.92 3.72 1.29
CA ALA A 137 12.95 2.66 2.30
C ALA A 137 11.54 2.20 2.71
N ASP A 138 10.60 3.13 2.84
CA ASP A 138 9.20 2.83 3.12
C ASP A 138 8.54 2.10 1.94
N HIS A 139 8.83 2.48 0.70
CA HIS A 139 8.40 1.73 -0.48
C HIS A 139 8.88 0.27 -0.41
N PHE A 140 10.15 0.01 -0.07
CA PHE A 140 10.64 -1.37 0.13
C PHE A 140 9.96 -2.08 1.30
N ARG A 141 9.68 -1.39 2.41
CA ARG A 141 8.97 -1.97 3.57
C ARG A 141 7.54 -2.32 3.22
N VAL A 142 6.83 -1.41 2.56
CA VAL A 142 5.49 -1.64 2.04
C VAL A 142 5.54 -2.78 1.06
N ARG A 143 6.47 -2.83 0.11
CA ARG A 143 6.62 -3.97 -0.80
C ARG A 143 6.85 -5.29 -0.06
N LYS A 144 7.75 -5.32 0.94
CA LYS A 144 8.02 -6.52 1.75
C LYS A 144 6.79 -6.96 2.55
N ARG A 145 5.95 -6.02 2.98
CA ARG A 145 4.67 -6.29 3.69
C ARG A 145 3.50 -6.53 2.73
N SER A 146 3.57 -5.98 1.52
CA SER A 146 2.62 -6.02 0.42
C SER A 146 2.95 -7.14 -0.57
N HIS A 147 3.96 -7.95 -0.30
CA HIS A 147 3.92 -9.39 -0.58
C HIS A 147 2.81 -10.07 0.26
N LYS A 148 1.62 -9.47 0.34
CA LYS A 148 0.47 -10.21 -0.17
C LYS A 148 0.90 -10.61 -1.57
N GLN A 149 1.40 -11.84 -1.73
CA GLN A 149 1.20 -12.50 -3.01
C GLN A 149 -0.25 -12.19 -3.36
N ASP A 150 -0.47 -11.67 -4.56
CA ASP A 150 -1.80 -11.68 -5.13
C ASP A 150 -2.18 -13.16 -5.16
N ILE A 151 -2.66 -13.69 -4.03
CA ILE A 151 -2.83 -15.12 -3.82
C ILE A 151 -3.87 -15.55 -4.84
N ASP A 152 -4.89 -14.72 -5.05
CA ASP A 152 -5.91 -14.94 -6.06
C ASP A 152 -5.30 -14.89 -7.47
N GLY A 153 -4.52 -13.88 -7.83
CA GLY A 153 -3.86 -13.84 -9.15
C GLY A 153 -2.78 -14.93 -9.35
N ALA A 154 -2.12 -15.38 -8.29
CA ALA A 154 -1.18 -16.49 -8.31
C ALA A 154 -1.93 -17.82 -8.38
N LEU A 155 -3.05 -17.97 -7.69
CA LEU A 155 -3.94 -19.13 -7.76
C LEU A 155 -4.61 -19.20 -9.13
N ASP A 156 -4.99 -18.07 -9.73
CA ASP A 156 -5.52 -17.98 -11.10
C ASP A 156 -4.44 -18.32 -12.12
N ALA A 157 -3.22 -17.82 -11.94
CA ALA A 157 -2.09 -18.18 -12.80
C ALA A 157 -1.71 -19.65 -12.66
N ILE A 158 -1.73 -20.20 -11.44
CA ILE A 158 -1.53 -21.64 -11.17
C ILE A 158 -2.68 -22.43 -11.78
N ALA A 159 -3.94 -22.04 -11.59
CA ALA A 159 -5.11 -22.71 -12.14
C ALA A 159 -5.08 -22.69 -13.69
N ALA A 160 -4.72 -21.57 -14.30
CA ALA A 160 -4.55 -21.45 -15.74
C ALA A 160 -3.37 -22.30 -16.25
N ALA A 161 -2.24 -22.32 -15.53
CA ALA A 161 -1.08 -23.15 -15.89
C ALA A 161 -1.32 -24.65 -15.68
N LEU A 162 -2.18 -25.01 -14.72
CA LEU A 162 -2.58 -26.39 -14.46
C LEU A 162 -3.78 -26.81 -15.31
N SER A 163 -4.46 -25.89 -16.00
CA SER A 163 -5.57 -26.20 -16.89
C SER A 163 -5.11 -27.10 -18.04
N GLY A 164 -5.83 -28.21 -18.26
CA GLY A 164 -5.51 -29.28 -19.19
C GLY A 164 -4.47 -30.29 -18.68
N THR A 165 -3.98 -30.17 -17.44
CA THR A 165 -2.97 -31.10 -16.88
C THR A 165 -3.61 -32.22 -16.05
N GLN A 166 -2.87 -33.31 -15.83
CA GLN A 166 -3.30 -34.39 -14.92
C GLN A 166 -3.51 -33.90 -13.46
N VAL A 167 -2.92 -32.76 -13.08
CA VAL A 167 -3.11 -32.15 -11.76
C VAL A 167 -4.46 -31.45 -11.66
N GLU A 168 -4.90 -30.74 -12.70
CA GLU A 168 -6.28 -30.24 -12.77
C GLU A 168 -7.26 -31.42 -12.78
N ALA A 169 -6.98 -32.49 -13.52
CA ALA A 169 -7.79 -33.70 -13.46
C ALA A 169 -7.85 -34.23 -12.02
N ALA A 170 -6.73 -34.34 -11.30
CA ALA A 170 -6.71 -34.77 -9.89
C ALA A 170 -7.47 -33.83 -8.93
N TRP A 171 -7.49 -32.52 -9.19
CA TRP A 171 -8.26 -31.53 -8.42
C TRP A 171 -9.75 -31.50 -8.77
N GLN A 172 -10.09 -31.75 -10.05
CA GLN A 172 -11.45 -31.98 -10.52
C GLN A 172 -11.98 -33.36 -10.11
N ILE A 173 -11.10 -34.33 -9.82
CA ILE A 173 -11.39 -35.63 -9.20
C ILE A 173 -11.62 -35.44 -7.67
N THR A 174 -12.44 -34.45 -7.32
CA THR A 174 -13.41 -34.65 -6.24
C THR A 174 -14.74 -34.60 -6.96
N SER A 175 -15.28 -35.77 -7.32
CA SER A 175 -16.57 -35.84 -7.99
C SER A 175 -17.60 -35.00 -7.23
N GLU A 176 -18.62 -34.46 -7.90
CA GLU A 176 -19.68 -33.72 -7.20
C GLU A 176 -20.25 -34.54 -6.02
N ASP A 177 -20.28 -35.86 -6.18
CA ASP A 177 -20.62 -36.83 -5.13
C ASP A 177 -19.60 -36.85 -3.98
N ASP A 178 -18.30 -36.80 -4.24
CA ASP A 178 -17.26 -36.70 -3.21
C ASP A 178 -17.29 -35.36 -2.48
N ARG A 179 -17.61 -34.25 -3.18
CA ARG A 179 -17.80 -32.93 -2.57
C ARG A 179 -19.04 -32.92 -1.69
N ALA A 180 -20.14 -33.49 -2.16
CA ALA A 180 -21.36 -33.66 -1.38
C ALA A 180 -21.13 -34.56 -0.16
N ARG A 181 -20.38 -35.65 -0.32
CA ARG A 181 -19.97 -36.55 0.76
C ARG A 181 -19.09 -35.81 1.77
N PHE A 182 -18.10 -35.04 1.31
CA PHE A 182 -17.24 -34.23 2.17
C PHE A 182 -18.05 -33.24 2.99
N ARG A 183 -18.92 -32.44 2.35
CA ARG A 183 -19.78 -31.46 3.03
C ARG A 183 -20.67 -32.14 4.08
N ARG A 184 -21.28 -33.27 3.72
CA ARG A 184 -22.13 -34.03 4.66
C ARG A 184 -21.34 -34.50 5.88
N VAL A 185 -20.17 -35.11 5.67
CA VAL A 185 -19.30 -35.57 6.76
C VAL A 185 -18.86 -34.39 7.63
N LEU A 186 -18.47 -33.28 7.03
CA LEU A 186 -18.04 -32.07 7.74
C LEU A 186 -19.18 -31.49 8.59
N SER A 187 -20.37 -31.28 8.01
CA SER A 187 -21.54 -30.79 8.73
C SER A 187 -21.92 -31.72 9.90
N THR A 188 -21.95 -33.04 9.66
CA THR A 188 -22.20 -34.02 10.73
C THR A 188 -21.11 -33.97 11.81
N ALA A 189 -19.84 -33.78 11.46
CA ALA A 189 -18.77 -33.67 12.43
C ALA A 189 -18.87 -32.39 13.27
N ILE A 190 -19.26 -31.27 12.65
CA ILE A 190 -19.53 -30.00 13.35
C ILE A 190 -20.66 -30.20 14.37
N GLU A 191 -21.76 -30.82 13.98
CA GLU A 191 -22.92 -31.02 14.86
C GLU A 191 -22.65 -32.04 15.99
N THR A 192 -21.88 -33.09 15.72
CA THR A 192 -21.77 -34.24 16.64
C THR A 192 -20.49 -34.27 17.48
N LYS A 193 -19.43 -33.60 17.07
CA LYS A 193 -18.12 -33.67 17.76
C LYS A 193 -17.71 -32.38 18.44
N LEU A 194 -18.25 -31.25 18.01
CA LEU A 194 -17.91 -29.96 18.57
C LEU A 194 -18.84 -29.63 19.74
N THR A 195 -18.27 -28.97 20.75
CA THR A 195 -19.05 -28.33 21.81
C THR A 195 -19.73 -27.07 21.26
N PRO A 196 -20.79 -26.55 21.90
CA PRO A 196 -21.49 -25.36 21.41
C PRO A 196 -20.55 -24.18 21.13
N LYS A 197 -19.57 -23.95 22.01
CA LYS A 197 -18.56 -22.88 21.83
C LYS A 197 -17.66 -23.11 20.62
N GLU A 198 -17.25 -24.36 20.38
CA GLU A 198 -16.44 -24.71 19.22
C GLU A 198 -17.25 -24.61 17.91
N VAL A 199 -18.55 -24.90 17.94
CA VAL A 199 -19.46 -24.71 16.80
C VAL A 199 -19.57 -23.24 16.44
N ASP A 200 -19.75 -22.36 17.42
CA ASP A 200 -19.84 -20.91 17.18
C ASP A 200 -18.56 -20.38 16.51
N VAL A 201 -17.39 -20.78 17.04
CA VAL A 201 -16.10 -20.40 16.45
C VAL A 201 -15.93 -20.97 15.04
N ALA A 202 -16.23 -22.25 14.84
CA ALA A 202 -16.05 -22.88 13.54
C ALA A 202 -17.00 -22.32 12.48
N SER A 203 -18.25 -22.06 12.84
CA SER A 203 -19.23 -21.46 11.94
C SER A 203 -18.83 -20.04 11.58
N CYS A 204 -18.49 -19.19 12.56
CA CYS A 204 -18.01 -17.84 12.29
C CYS A 204 -16.76 -17.82 11.39
N TYR A 205 -15.87 -18.80 11.55
CA TYR A 205 -14.68 -18.90 10.70
C TYR A 205 -15.05 -19.27 9.26
N VAL A 206 -15.93 -20.26 9.06
CA VAL A 206 -16.34 -20.71 7.72
C VAL A 206 -17.16 -19.65 7.00
N ASP A 207 -18.11 -19.02 7.69
CA ASP A 207 -19.04 -18.03 7.12
C ASP A 207 -18.32 -16.76 6.64
N HIS A 208 -17.15 -16.45 7.22
CA HIS A 208 -16.38 -15.23 6.94
C HIS A 208 -14.93 -15.54 6.58
N PHE A 209 -14.65 -16.71 6.00
CA PHE A 209 -13.27 -17.17 5.82
C PHE A 209 -12.39 -16.17 5.04
N GLU A 210 -13.01 -15.44 4.09
CA GLU A 210 -12.39 -14.42 3.25
C GLU A 210 -11.90 -13.19 4.05
N GLU A 211 -12.48 -12.93 5.22
CA GLU A 211 -12.10 -11.80 6.09
C GLU A 211 -10.84 -12.10 6.93
N PHE A 212 -10.43 -13.37 7.03
CA PHE A 212 -9.31 -13.77 7.87
C PHE A 212 -8.00 -13.89 7.09
N THR A 213 -6.96 -13.22 7.58
CA THR A 213 -5.60 -13.36 7.03
C THR A 213 -4.75 -14.27 7.92
N PRO A 214 -3.79 -15.04 7.39
CA PRO A 214 -2.96 -15.96 8.19
C PRO A 214 -2.31 -15.31 9.43
N ASN A 215 -1.92 -14.04 9.29
CA ASN A 215 -1.25 -13.27 10.34
C ASN A 215 -2.21 -12.60 11.32
N ASN A 216 -3.52 -12.56 11.03
CA ASN A 216 -4.52 -11.89 11.86
C ASN A 216 -5.89 -12.58 11.79
N ILE A 217 -5.94 -13.87 12.17
CA ILE A 217 -7.19 -14.64 12.22
C ILE A 217 -7.95 -14.36 13.52
N TYR A 218 -7.27 -14.49 14.66
CA TYR A 218 -7.95 -14.66 15.95
C TYR A 218 -8.54 -13.39 16.55
N GLY A 219 -8.00 -12.21 16.21
CA GLY A 219 -8.55 -10.93 16.64
C GLY A 219 -9.93 -10.67 16.02
N PRO A 220 -10.03 -10.63 14.67
CA PRO A 220 -11.30 -10.47 13.97
C PRO A 220 -12.30 -11.59 14.29
N LEU A 221 -11.84 -12.85 14.36
CA LEU A 221 -12.70 -13.98 14.69
C LEU A 221 -13.30 -13.84 16.11
N ALA A 222 -12.53 -13.35 17.08
CA ALA A 222 -13.06 -13.12 18.43
C ALA A 222 -14.12 -12.02 18.47
N ALA A 223 -13.98 -10.95 17.68
CA ALA A 223 -15.00 -9.93 17.58
C ALA A 223 -16.32 -10.51 17.01
N ARG A 224 -16.23 -11.30 15.94
CA ARG A 224 -17.39 -11.96 15.30
C ARG A 224 -18.09 -12.96 16.22
N VAL A 225 -17.32 -13.79 16.91
CA VAL A 225 -17.86 -14.75 17.88
C VAL A 225 -18.51 -14.01 19.05
N SER A 226 -17.93 -12.89 19.49
CA SER A 226 -18.53 -12.07 20.54
C SER A 226 -19.84 -11.43 20.12
N GLU A 227 -19.91 -10.92 18.89
CA GLU A 227 -21.12 -10.36 18.28
C GLU A 227 -22.23 -11.42 18.17
N ARG A 228 -21.90 -12.62 17.68
CA ARG A 228 -22.86 -13.73 17.53
C ARG A 228 -23.39 -14.25 18.86
N THR A 229 -22.53 -14.38 19.86
CA THR A 229 -22.88 -15.01 21.15
C THR A 229 -23.35 -14.00 22.22
N GLY A 230 -23.17 -12.70 21.97
CA GLY A 230 -23.45 -11.63 22.93
C GLY A 230 -22.51 -11.61 24.14
N LYS A 231 -21.40 -12.36 24.11
CA LYS A 231 -20.42 -12.48 25.21
C LYS A 231 -19.06 -12.01 24.74
N ILE A 232 -18.32 -11.30 25.59
CA ILE A 232 -16.98 -10.85 25.24
C ILE A 232 -16.03 -12.06 25.26
N GLU A 233 -15.62 -12.50 24.07
CA GLU A 233 -14.63 -13.56 23.87
C GLU A 233 -13.28 -12.96 23.51
N THR A 234 -12.20 -13.56 24.04
CA THR A 234 -10.83 -13.09 23.77
C THR A 234 -10.19 -13.87 22.63
N ALA A 235 -9.25 -13.24 21.91
CA ALA A 235 -8.49 -13.88 20.83
C ALA A 235 -7.79 -15.18 21.29
N MET A 236 -7.31 -15.24 22.53
CA MET A 236 -6.67 -16.44 23.10
C MET A 236 -7.67 -17.58 23.32
N THR A 237 -8.85 -17.27 23.85
CA THR A 237 -9.93 -18.25 24.05
C THR A 237 -10.39 -18.83 22.70
N VAL A 238 -10.62 -17.95 21.72
CA VAL A 238 -11.04 -18.34 20.37
C VAL A 238 -9.95 -19.13 19.65
N LYS A 239 -8.68 -18.74 19.78
CA LYS A 239 -7.55 -19.52 19.25
C LYS A 239 -7.53 -20.94 19.80
N LYS A 240 -7.69 -21.09 21.12
CA LYS A 240 -7.74 -22.41 21.77
C LYS A 240 -8.92 -23.25 21.27
N GLN A 241 -10.12 -22.65 21.21
CA GLN A 241 -11.32 -23.32 20.75
C GLN A 241 -11.23 -23.73 19.27
N TRP A 242 -10.72 -22.84 18.41
CA TRP A 242 -10.49 -23.15 17.00
C TRP A 242 -9.50 -24.30 16.81
N LYS A 243 -8.38 -24.28 17.53
CA LYS A 243 -7.39 -25.37 17.45
C LYS A 243 -7.98 -26.72 17.86
N GLN A 244 -8.80 -26.74 18.92
CA GLN A 244 -9.49 -27.94 19.37
C GLN A 244 -10.56 -28.40 18.37
N ALA A 245 -11.35 -27.47 17.84
CA ALA A 245 -12.36 -27.76 16.83
C ALA A 245 -11.72 -28.34 15.57
N ARG A 246 -10.71 -27.66 15.02
CA ARG A 246 -9.95 -28.11 13.84
C ARG A 246 -9.38 -29.51 14.05
N ALA A 247 -8.72 -29.79 15.17
CA ALA A 247 -8.17 -31.11 15.45
C ALA A 247 -9.24 -32.22 15.49
N LYS A 248 -10.43 -31.94 16.02
CA LYS A 248 -11.56 -32.88 16.02
C LYS A 248 -12.11 -33.12 14.62
N LEU A 249 -12.33 -32.04 13.85
CA LEU A 249 -12.83 -32.12 12.48
C LEU A 249 -11.87 -32.87 11.58
N MET A 250 -10.57 -32.56 11.64
CA MET A 250 -9.53 -33.24 10.88
C MET A 250 -9.49 -34.74 11.16
N ARG A 251 -9.64 -35.14 12.43
CA ARG A 251 -9.68 -36.56 12.81
C ARG A 251 -10.89 -37.28 12.24
N GLU A 252 -12.07 -36.66 12.23
CA GLU A 252 -13.26 -37.26 11.64
C GLU A 252 -13.20 -37.32 10.11
N LEU A 253 -12.67 -36.28 9.47
CA LEU A 253 -12.45 -36.27 8.03
C LEU A 253 -11.47 -37.38 7.61
N ALA A 254 -10.38 -37.56 8.35
CA ALA A 254 -9.42 -38.64 8.13
C ALA A 254 -10.05 -40.04 8.26
N LYS A 255 -10.91 -40.27 9.27
CA LYS A 255 -11.67 -41.53 9.41
C LYS A 255 -12.57 -41.83 8.22
N ASN A 256 -13.06 -40.80 7.53
CA ASN A 256 -13.91 -40.92 6.36
C ASN A 256 -13.13 -40.98 5.04
N GLY A 257 -11.80 -41.04 5.10
CA GLY A 257 -10.92 -41.19 3.94
C GLY A 257 -10.41 -39.88 3.35
N PHE A 258 -10.69 -38.73 3.99
CA PHE A 258 -10.16 -37.43 3.55
C PHE A 258 -8.80 -37.16 4.21
N THR A 259 -7.73 -37.24 3.43
CA THR A 259 -6.37 -36.93 3.89
C THR A 259 -5.99 -35.52 3.46
N PHE A 260 -5.33 -34.79 4.37
CA PHE A 260 -4.81 -33.46 4.08
C PHE A 260 -3.32 -33.46 4.44
N PRO A 261 -2.48 -32.78 3.66
CA PRO A 261 -1.08 -32.61 4.01
C PRO A 261 -0.99 -31.88 5.36
N ASP A 262 -0.07 -32.33 6.23
CA ASP A 262 0.24 -31.64 7.47
C ASP A 262 0.79 -30.25 7.13
N ILE A 263 -0.05 -29.23 7.28
CA ILE A 263 0.37 -27.83 7.20
C ILE A 263 0.91 -27.50 8.60
N GLU A 264 2.23 -27.62 8.77
CA GLU A 264 2.92 -27.15 9.98
C GLU A 264 2.55 -25.68 10.23
N GLU A 265 2.05 -25.40 11.45
CA GLU A 265 1.68 -24.06 11.96
C GLU A 265 2.91 -23.19 12.28
#